data_AF-A0A974T8C9-F1
#
_entry.id   AF-A0A974T8C9-F1
#
_cell.length_a   1.000
_cell.length_b   1.000
_cell.length_c   1.000
_cell.angle_alpha   90.00
_cell.angle_beta   90.00
_cell.angle_gamma   90.00
#
_symmetry.space_group_name_H-M   'P 1'
#
loop_
_entity.id
_entity.type
_entity.pdbx_description
1 polymer ?
#
loop_
_entity_poly.entity_id
_entity_poly.type
_entity_poly.pdbx_seq_one_letter_code
_entity_poly.pdbx_strand_id
1 'polypeptide(L)'
;MRLFQTKRAAAERVRMLEAATRWAGNWVLSGSIVGWGDALIPIFDLVIFLYIPAEVRLARLRARERERFGREIELGGPMYERHQAFLRWAAGYDTDTSGRTLETDANWLAQLSCPVMLMTGECSTYDQVNHILSS
;
A
#
# COMPACT_ATOMS: atom_id res chain seq x y z
N MET A 1 10.82 -22.78 5.28
CA MET A 1 9.83 -21.95 6.01
C MET A 1 9.44 -20.78 5.13
N ARG A 2 8.17 -20.68 4.68
CA ARG A 2 7.72 -19.51 3.90
C ARG A 2 7.41 -18.39 4.88
N LEU A 3 8.30 -17.40 4.95
CA LEU A 3 8.10 -16.20 5.76
C LEU A 3 6.83 -15.46 5.28
N PHE A 4 6.16 -14.73 6.17
CA PHE A 4 5.03 -13.82 5.88
C PHE A 4 3.68 -14.45 5.47
N GLN A 5 3.40 -15.71 5.84
CA GLN A 5 2.07 -16.32 5.64
C GLN A 5 1.09 -16.02 6.78
N THR A 6 1.60 -15.83 8.00
CA THR A 6 0.79 -15.55 9.19
C THR A 6 0.93 -14.10 9.58
N LYS A 7 -0.19 -13.40 9.66
CA LYS A 7 -0.24 -12.02 10.14
C LYS A 7 -0.02 -12.00 11.65
N ARG A 8 0.93 -11.17 12.13
CA ARG A 8 1.07 -10.85 13.57
C ARG A 8 -0.20 -10.18 14.09
N ALA A 9 -0.47 -10.26 15.39
CA ALA A 9 -1.56 -9.49 16.00
C ALA A 9 -1.34 -7.98 15.79
N ALA A 10 -2.41 -7.20 15.66
CA ALA A 10 -2.33 -5.75 15.43
C ALA A 10 -1.46 -5.04 16.49
N ALA A 11 -1.73 -5.30 17.77
CA ALA A 11 -0.96 -4.76 18.89
C ALA A 11 0.52 -5.13 18.85
N GLU A 12 0.86 -6.32 18.36
CA GLU A 12 2.26 -6.73 18.21
C GLU A 12 2.97 -5.92 17.14
N ARG A 13 2.30 -5.64 16.00
CA ARG A 13 2.85 -4.82 14.92
C ARG A 13 3.10 -3.39 15.38
N VAL A 14 2.15 -2.79 16.11
CA VAL A 14 2.27 -1.44 16.68
C VAL A 14 3.49 -1.36 17.60
N ARG A 15 3.57 -2.25 18.59
CA ARG A 15 4.69 -2.29 19.55
C ARG A 15 6.05 -2.45 18.84
N MET A 16 6.12 -3.28 17.80
CA MET A 16 7.35 -3.45 17.02
C MET A 16 7.73 -2.19 16.25
N LEU A 17 6.76 -1.49 15.66
CA LEU A 17 7.00 -0.22 14.96
C LEU A 17 7.43 0.87 15.94
N GLU A 18 6.74 1.05 17.06
CA GLU A 18 7.12 2.02 18.10
C GLU A 18 8.54 1.76 18.64
N ALA A 19 8.90 0.50 18.85
CA ALA A 19 10.24 0.15 19.30
C ALA A 19 11.31 0.47 18.24
N ALA A 20 11.01 0.24 16.96
CA ALA A 20 11.91 0.52 15.85
C ALA A 20 12.07 2.03 15.59
N THR A 21 11.02 2.83 15.78
CA THR A 21 11.05 4.27 15.50
C THR A 21 11.55 5.11 16.67
N ARG A 22 11.45 4.62 17.92
CA ARG A 22 11.84 5.37 19.13
C ARG A 22 13.23 6.02 19.09
N TRP A 23 14.20 5.34 18.48
CA TRP A 23 15.59 5.80 18.42
C TRP A 23 16.05 6.14 17.00
N ALA A 24 15.15 6.04 16.02
CA ALA A 24 15.45 6.43 14.65
C ALA A 24 15.27 7.96 14.55
N GLY A 25 16.30 8.66 14.07
CA GLY A 25 16.21 10.11 13.89
C GLY A 25 15.15 10.50 12.86
N ASN A 26 15.17 9.86 11.69
CA ASN A 26 14.17 9.99 10.63
C ASN A 26 13.80 8.60 10.12
N TRP A 27 12.55 8.38 9.76
CA TRP A 27 12.08 7.09 9.25
C TRP A 27 10.94 7.28 8.24
N VAL A 28 10.79 6.28 7.36
CA VAL A 28 9.68 6.20 6.41
C VAL A 28 9.00 4.86 6.61
N LEU A 29 7.68 4.89 6.84
CA LEU A 29 6.85 3.69 6.88
C LEU A 29 6.11 3.55 5.55
N SER A 30 6.37 2.46 4.84
CA SER A 30 5.70 2.16 3.56
C SER A 30 4.66 1.07 3.69
N GLY A 31 3.48 1.29 3.09
CA GLY A 31 2.37 0.34 3.06
C GLY A 31 1.19 0.81 3.89
N SER A 32 0.00 0.26 3.60
CA SER A 32 -1.21 0.63 4.33
C SER A 32 -1.20 0.02 5.73
N ILE A 33 -1.38 0.88 6.73
CA ILE A 33 -1.60 0.49 8.13
C ILE A 33 -3.07 0.66 8.57
N VAL A 34 -3.96 0.95 7.61
CA VAL A 34 -5.38 1.15 7.85
C VAL A 34 -6.00 -0.09 8.49
N GLY A 35 -6.78 0.13 9.55
CA GLY A 35 -7.46 -0.92 10.31
C GLY A 35 -6.61 -1.62 11.37
N TRP A 36 -5.35 -1.21 11.58
CA TRP A 36 -4.54 -1.73 12.70
C TRP A 36 -3.50 -0.74 13.26
N GLY A 37 -3.17 0.31 12.52
CA GLY A 37 -2.11 1.26 12.85
C GLY A 37 -2.58 2.58 13.45
N ASP A 38 -3.84 2.69 13.88
CA ASP A 38 -4.41 3.97 14.36
C ASP A 38 -3.65 4.54 15.57
N ALA A 39 -3.06 3.67 16.41
CA ALA A 39 -2.19 4.06 17.51
C ALA A 39 -0.93 4.84 17.06
N LEU A 40 -0.54 4.72 15.79
CA LEU A 40 0.61 5.40 15.20
C LEU A 40 0.24 6.75 14.55
N ILE A 41 -1.05 7.10 14.46
CA ILE A 41 -1.48 8.39 13.86
C ILE A 41 -0.74 9.59 14.47
N PRO A 42 -0.58 9.70 15.82
CA PRO A 42 0.04 10.88 16.42
C PRO A 42 1.54 11.05 16.14
N ILE A 43 2.22 10.03 15.59
CA ILE A 43 3.69 10.05 15.42
C ILE A 43 4.12 10.34 13.98
N PHE A 44 3.18 10.60 13.06
CA PHE A 44 3.52 11.00 11.69
C PHE A 44 3.66 12.52 11.58
N ASP A 45 4.78 12.98 11.02
CA ASP A 45 5.00 14.39 10.67
C ASP A 45 4.46 14.75 9.28
N LEU A 46 4.37 13.76 8.39
CA LEU A 46 3.87 13.88 7.02
C LEU A 46 3.34 12.52 6.54
N VAL A 47 2.21 12.52 5.84
CA VAL A 47 1.71 11.34 5.13
C VAL A 47 1.63 11.61 3.64
N ILE A 48 2.21 10.72 2.84
CA ILE A 48 2.16 10.78 1.38
C ILE A 48 1.19 9.70 0.90
N PHE A 49 0.10 10.14 0.27
CA PHE A 49 -0.89 9.24 -0.30
C PHE A 49 -0.74 9.20 -1.83
N LEU A 50 -0.30 8.05 -2.34
CA LEU A 50 -0.12 7.82 -3.77
C LEU A 50 -1.39 7.23 -4.39
N TYR A 51 -2.06 8.00 -5.24
CA TYR A 51 -3.21 7.54 -6.02
C TYR A 51 -2.82 7.37 -7.50
N ILE A 52 -3.26 6.26 -8.09
CA ILE A 52 -3.09 5.97 -9.51
C ILE A 52 -4.43 5.45 -10.02
N PRO A 53 -4.95 5.98 -11.15
CA PRO A 53 -6.18 5.47 -11.76
C PRO A 53 -6.16 3.96 -11.93
N ALA A 54 -7.31 3.32 -11.71
CA ALA A 54 -7.43 1.87 -11.69
C ALA A 54 -6.88 1.21 -12.96
N GLU A 55 -7.11 1.79 -14.13
CA GLU A 55 -6.61 1.29 -15.41
C GLU A 55 -5.07 1.24 -15.47
N VAL A 56 -4.40 2.32 -15.08
CA VAL A 56 -2.94 2.43 -15.07
C VAL A 56 -2.36 1.46 -14.04
N ARG A 57 -2.96 1.40 -12.84
CA ARG A 57 -2.53 0.48 -11.78
C ARG A 57 -2.66 -0.98 -12.22
N LEU A 58 -3.80 -1.36 -12.81
CA LEU A 58 -4.04 -2.72 -13.28
C LEU A 58 -3.09 -3.11 -14.42
N ALA A 59 -2.81 -2.20 -15.36
CA ALA A 59 -1.82 -2.44 -16.41
C ALA A 59 -0.42 -2.71 -15.83
N ARG A 60 0.04 -1.88 -14.88
CA ARG A 60 1.32 -2.06 -14.18
C ARG A 60 1.37 -3.36 -13.37
N LEU A 61 0.27 -3.72 -12.69
CA LEU A 61 0.16 -4.99 -11.96
C LEU A 61 0.29 -6.20 -12.90
N ARG A 62 -0.42 -6.20 -14.04
CA ARG A 62 -0.33 -7.28 -15.03
C ARG A 62 1.09 -7.44 -15.56
N ALA A 63 1.75 -6.33 -15.91
CA ALA A 63 3.12 -6.36 -16.39
C ALA A 63 4.08 -6.96 -15.35
N ARG A 64 4.02 -6.49 -14.10
CA ARG A 64 4.89 -6.97 -13.02
C ARG A 64 4.65 -8.43 -12.66
N GLU A 65 3.39 -8.86 -12.61
CA GLU A 65 3.04 -10.25 -12.31
C GLU A 65 3.52 -11.19 -13.43
N ARG A 66 3.41 -10.76 -14.70
CA ARG A 66 3.92 -11.52 -15.84
C ARG A 66 5.45 -11.61 -15.84
N GLU A 67 6.13 -10.52 -15.54
CA GLU A 67 7.59 -10.51 -15.39
C GLU A 67 8.05 -11.46 -14.28
N ARG A 68 7.33 -11.48 -13.15
CA ARG A 68 7.71 -12.26 -11.96
C ARG A 68 7.39 -13.75 -12.07
N PHE A 69 6.22 -14.09 -12.63
CA PHE A 69 5.69 -15.47 -12.59
C PHE A 69 5.58 -16.13 -13.96
N GLY A 70 5.76 -15.38 -15.05
CA GLY A 70 5.77 -15.90 -16.41
C GLY A 70 4.54 -16.75 -16.72
N ARG A 71 4.77 -17.98 -17.19
CA ARG A 71 3.71 -18.91 -17.61
C ARG A 71 2.89 -19.48 -16.45
N GLU A 72 3.33 -19.36 -15.20
CA GLU A 72 2.60 -19.91 -14.05
C GLU A 72 1.23 -19.24 -13.85
N ILE A 73 1.09 -17.98 -14.25
CA ILE A 73 -0.14 -17.18 -14.14
C ILE A 73 -0.99 -17.17 -15.42
N GLU A 74 -0.53 -17.83 -16.49
CA GLU A 74 -1.29 -17.98 -17.73
C GLU A 74 -2.37 -19.07 -17.58
N LEU A 75 -3.35 -19.11 -18.49
CA LEU A 75 -4.43 -20.11 -18.45
C LEU A 75 -3.85 -21.53 -18.43
N GLY A 76 -4.28 -22.34 -17.46
CA GLY A 76 -3.77 -23.70 -17.21
C GLY A 76 -2.50 -23.75 -16.35
N GLY A 77 -1.92 -22.61 -15.99
CA GLY A 77 -0.82 -22.50 -15.05
C GLY A 77 -1.27 -22.66 -13.59
N PRO A 78 -0.38 -23.14 -12.69
CA PRO A 78 -0.72 -23.43 -11.29
C PRO A 78 -1.10 -22.19 -10.46
N MET A 79 -0.78 -20.99 -10.94
CA MET A 79 -1.09 -19.72 -10.26
C MET A 79 -2.22 -18.92 -10.91
N TYR A 80 -2.82 -19.41 -12.01
CA TYR A 80 -3.82 -18.68 -12.79
C TYR A 80 -4.97 -18.12 -11.93
N GLU A 81 -5.66 -18.98 -11.18
CA GLU A 81 -6.81 -18.57 -10.37
C GLU A 81 -6.44 -17.57 -9.28
N ARG A 82 -5.28 -17.77 -8.64
CA ARG A 82 -4.77 -16.84 -7.62
C ARG A 82 -4.44 -15.48 -8.23
N HIS A 83 -3.86 -15.46 -9.43
CA HIS A 83 -3.55 -14.23 -10.15
C HIS A 83 -4.83 -13.49 -10.58
N GLN A 84 -5.84 -14.20 -11.10
CA GLN A 84 -7.13 -13.60 -11.45
C GLN A 84 -7.86 -13.05 -10.21
N ALA A 85 -7.84 -13.79 -9.09
CA ALA A 85 -8.40 -13.31 -7.82
C ALA A 85 -7.69 -12.05 -7.32
N PHE A 86 -6.37 -12.00 -7.42
CA PHE A 86 -5.58 -10.81 -7.07
C PHE A 86 -5.95 -9.60 -7.94
N LEU A 87 -6.08 -9.78 -9.26
CA LEU A 87 -6.45 -8.69 -10.17
C LEU A 87 -7.88 -8.18 -9.94
N ARG A 88 -8.85 -9.08 -9.67
CA ARG A 88 -10.22 -8.69 -9.30
C ARG A 88 -10.23 -7.86 -8.01
N TRP A 89 -9.53 -8.35 -6.98
CA TRP A 89 -9.37 -7.60 -5.72
C TRP A 89 -8.70 -6.24 -5.93
N ALA A 90 -7.65 -6.15 -6.76
CA ALA A 90 -6.97 -4.89 -7.04
C ALA A 90 -7.83 -3.92 -7.87
N ALA A 91 -8.74 -4.42 -8.71
CA ALA A 91 -9.68 -3.60 -9.47
C ALA A 91 -10.76 -2.99 -8.57
N GLY A 92 -11.17 -3.71 -7.53
CA GLY A 92 -12.20 -3.27 -6.59
C GLY A 92 -11.78 -2.15 -5.63
N TYR A 93 -10.51 -1.73 -5.60
CA TYR A 93 -10.06 -0.70 -4.66
C TYR A 93 -10.87 0.60 -4.71
N ASP A 94 -11.31 1.04 -5.89
CA ASP A 94 -12.06 2.29 -6.05
C ASP A 94 -13.58 2.11 -5.85
N THR A 95 -14.10 0.89 -5.96
CA THR A 95 -15.55 0.63 -6.08
C THR A 95 -16.13 -0.32 -5.04
N ASP A 96 -15.31 -1.16 -4.42
CA ASP A 96 -15.76 -2.09 -3.39
C ASP A 96 -16.10 -1.34 -2.10
N THR A 97 -16.93 -1.96 -1.27
CA THR A 97 -17.42 -1.39 0.00
C THR A 97 -16.84 -2.09 1.22
N SER A 98 -15.93 -3.05 1.03
CA SER A 98 -15.36 -3.83 2.12
C SER A 98 -13.86 -4.09 1.92
N GLY A 99 -13.14 -4.23 3.03
CA GLY A 99 -11.70 -4.45 3.01
C GLY A 99 -10.93 -3.15 2.78
N ARG A 100 -9.90 -3.20 1.92
CA ARG A 100 -9.08 -2.03 1.60
C ARG A 100 -9.59 -1.37 0.34
N THR A 101 -10.22 -0.22 0.51
CA THR A 101 -10.82 0.60 -0.55
C THR A 101 -10.31 2.04 -0.46
N LEU A 102 -10.48 2.81 -1.53
CA LEU A 102 -10.18 4.24 -1.55
C LEU A 102 -10.92 4.98 -0.44
N GLU A 103 -12.18 4.61 -0.19
CA GLU A 103 -13.00 5.18 0.89
C GLU A 103 -12.40 4.86 2.27
N THR A 104 -11.99 3.61 2.53
CA THR A 104 -11.37 3.25 3.83
C THR A 104 -10.04 3.96 4.04
N ASP A 105 -9.22 4.11 2.99
CA ASP A 105 -7.96 4.84 3.07
C ASP A 105 -8.26 6.35 3.29
N ALA A 106 -9.25 6.93 2.60
CA ALA A 106 -9.67 8.33 2.79
C ALA A 106 -10.19 8.62 4.20
N ASN A 107 -11.01 7.74 4.77
CA ASN A 107 -11.52 7.86 6.14
C ASN A 107 -10.40 7.78 7.18
N TRP A 108 -9.35 7.02 6.91
CA TRP A 108 -8.18 6.96 7.77
C TRP A 108 -7.32 8.23 7.65
N LEU A 109 -7.09 8.72 6.43
CA LEU A 109 -6.37 9.97 6.19
C LEU A 109 -7.05 11.18 6.86
N ALA A 110 -8.38 11.19 6.92
CA ALA A 110 -9.16 12.24 7.58
C ALA A 110 -8.95 12.33 9.11
N GLN A 111 -8.35 11.30 9.72
CA GLN A 111 -8.03 11.27 11.15
C GLN A 111 -6.65 11.86 11.47
N LEU A 112 -5.82 12.12 10.46
CA LEU A 112 -4.46 12.59 10.63
C LEU A 112 -4.45 14.07 11.05
N SER A 113 -3.60 14.39 12.04
CA SER A 113 -3.34 15.77 12.45
C SER A 113 -2.18 16.43 11.70
N CYS A 114 -1.41 15.65 10.94
CA CYS A 114 -0.29 16.11 10.15
C CYS A 114 -0.68 16.39 8.68
N PRO A 115 0.14 17.13 7.92
CA PRO A 115 -0.08 17.33 6.50
C PRO A 115 -0.19 16.02 5.73
N VAL A 116 -1.15 15.97 4.81
CA VAL A 116 -1.33 14.87 3.86
C VAL A 116 -1.04 15.38 2.45
N MET A 117 -0.01 14.81 1.82
CA MET A 117 0.33 15.08 0.43
C MET A 117 -0.29 14.01 -0.47
N LEU A 118 -1.35 14.38 -1.19
CA LEU A 118 -1.89 13.54 -2.27
C LEU A 118 -1.02 13.69 -3.50
N MET A 119 -0.50 12.58 -4.00
CA MET A 119 0.16 12.54 -5.29
C MET A 119 -0.63 11.65 -6.24
N THR A 120 -0.95 12.20 -7.40
CA THR A 120 -1.49 11.44 -8.53
C THR A 120 -0.37 11.23 -9.54
N GLY A 121 -0.13 9.99 -9.94
CA GLY A 121 1.15 9.64 -10.56
C GLY A 121 1.06 8.82 -11.84
N GLU A 122 1.27 9.49 -12.97
CA GLU A 122 1.84 8.87 -14.19
C GLU A 122 3.35 9.13 -14.31
N CYS A 123 3.91 10.09 -13.56
CA CYS A 123 5.32 10.46 -13.58
C CYS A 123 6.24 9.38 -12.98
N SER A 124 7.54 9.51 -13.26
CA SER A 124 8.54 8.54 -12.79
C SER A 124 8.68 8.59 -11.26
N THR A 125 9.15 7.50 -10.66
CA THR A 125 9.47 7.48 -9.22
C THR A 125 10.46 8.58 -8.83
N TYR A 126 11.40 8.91 -9.72
CA TYR A 126 12.38 9.98 -9.49
C TYR A 126 11.70 11.35 -9.38
N ASP A 127 10.78 11.66 -10.30
CA ASP A 127 10.04 12.93 -10.28
C ASP A 127 9.15 13.03 -9.05
N GLN A 128 8.53 11.92 -8.65
CA GLN A 128 7.72 11.86 -7.43
C GLN A 128 8.55 12.18 -6.18
N VAL A 129 9.71 11.55 -6.05
CA VAL A 129 10.62 11.78 -4.92
C VAL A 129 11.12 13.22 -4.90
N ASN A 130 11.51 13.77 -6.05
CA ASN A 130 11.95 15.17 -6.13
C ASN A 130 10.84 16.13 -5.73
N HIS A 131 9.61 15.90 -6.18
CA HIS A 131 8.47 16.72 -5.79
C HIS A 131 8.28 16.73 -4.26
N ILE A 132 8.29 15.55 -3.63
CA ILE A 132 8.18 15.39 -2.17
C ILE A 132 9.29 16.16 -1.44
N LEU A 133 10.53 16.04 -1.89
CA LEU A 133 11.69 16.68 -1.25
C LEU A 133 11.75 18.20 -1.46
N SER A 134 11.05 18.72 -2.46
CA SER A 134 11.01 20.15 -2.80
C SER A 134 9.83 20.92 -2.21
N SER A 135 8.92 20.20 -1.54
CA SER A 135 7.67 20.75 -0.98
C SER A 135 7.84 21.31 0.43
#